data_AF-A0A659PZ14-F1
#
_entry.id   AF-A0A659PZ14-F1
#
_cell.length_a   1.000
_cell.length_b   1.000
_cell.length_c   1.000
_cell.angle_alpha   90.00
_cell.angle_beta   90.00
_cell.angle_gamma   90.00
#
_symmetry.space_group_name_H-M   'P 1'
#
loop_
_entity.id
_entity.type
_entity.pdbx_description
1 polymer ?
#
loop_
_entity_poly.entity_id
_entity_poly.type
_entity_poly.pdbx_seq_one_letter_code
_entity_poly.pdbx_strand_id
1 'polypeptide(L)'
;GALCTRALAAAVGKFRWGGELSPGLDPIFTAPGDKPGEVMRAIEVIGSISCVLLGAYPMVLLLTRWFEKPLMNVGKLLNVNNIAAAGMVATLANNIPMFGMMKQMDTRGKVINCAFAVSAAFALGDHLGFAAANMNAMLIPMIVGKLIGGVTAVGVPMLL
;
A
#
# COMPACT_ATOMS: atom_id res chain seq x y z
N GLY A 1 -4.92 -15.94 14.88
CA GLY A 1 -4.58 -17.36 14.62
C GLY A 1 -5.81 -18.17 14.30
N ALA A 2 -6.56 -18.62 15.31
CA ALA A 2 -7.64 -19.62 15.16
C ALA A 2 -8.82 -19.20 14.26
N LEU A 3 -9.16 -17.91 14.17
CA LEU A 3 -10.27 -17.43 13.35
C LEU A 3 -9.99 -17.60 11.84
N CYS A 4 -8.78 -17.25 11.38
CA CYS A 4 -8.37 -17.40 9.99
C CYS A 4 -8.33 -18.87 9.57
N THR A 5 -7.87 -19.77 10.47
CA THR A 5 -7.81 -21.21 10.19
C THR A 5 -9.21 -21.81 10.06
N ARG A 6 -10.16 -21.38 10.90
CA ARG A 6 -11.56 -21.82 10.81
C ARG A 6 -12.26 -21.27 9.57
N ALA A 7 -12.02 -20.01 9.22
CA ALA A 7 -12.55 -19.41 7.99
C ALA A 7 -12.01 -20.12 6.73
N LEU A 8 -10.72 -20.45 6.71
CA LEU A 8 -10.11 -21.21 5.61
C LEU A 8 -10.68 -22.63 5.53
N ALA A 9 -10.84 -23.31 6.66
CA ALA A 9 -11.46 -24.64 6.70
C ALA A 9 -12.91 -24.63 6.21
N ALA A 10 -13.68 -23.59 6.57
CA ALA A 10 -15.05 -23.41 6.08
C ALA A 10 -15.09 -23.10 4.56
N ALA A 11 -14.16 -22.28 4.06
CA ALA A 11 -14.02 -22.01 2.62
C ALA A 11 -13.63 -23.25 1.81
N VAL A 12 -12.72 -24.08 2.33
CA VAL A 12 -12.33 -25.37 1.72
C VAL A 12 -13.51 -26.36 1.75
N GLY A 13 -14.26 -26.39 2.85
CA GLY A 13 -15.50 -27.15 2.96
C GLY A 13 -16.52 -26.75 1.89
N LYS A 14 -16.68 -25.46 1.62
CA LYS A 14 -17.53 -24.95 0.53
C LYS A 14 -17.05 -25.38 -0.86
N PHE A 15 -15.73 -25.35 -1.12
CA PHE A 15 -15.19 -25.79 -2.41
C PHE A 15 -15.42 -27.30 -2.65
N ARG A 16 -15.46 -28.09 -1.58
CA ARG A 16 -15.64 -29.55 -1.65
C ARG A 16 -17.10 -30.00 -1.62
N TRP A 17 -17.98 -29.29 -0.90
CA TRP A 17 -19.38 -29.67 -0.66
C TRP A 17 -20.43 -28.71 -1.23
N GLY A 18 -20.03 -27.58 -1.84
CA GLY A 18 -20.92 -26.72 -2.63
C GLY A 18 -21.96 -25.88 -1.86
N GLY A 19 -21.98 -25.92 -0.53
CA GLY A 19 -22.97 -25.19 0.29
C GLY A 19 -22.66 -23.71 0.52
N GLU A 20 -23.68 -22.89 0.78
CA GLU A 20 -23.53 -21.48 1.19
C GLU A 20 -22.92 -21.38 2.60
N LEU A 21 -21.96 -20.45 2.77
CA LEU A 21 -21.17 -20.30 4.00
C LEU A 21 -21.98 -19.68 5.16
N SER A 22 -23.04 -18.92 4.83
CA SER A 22 -24.00 -18.29 5.74
C SER A 22 -25.08 -17.58 4.91
N PRO A 23 -26.36 -17.56 5.32
CA PRO A 23 -27.39 -16.76 4.65
C PRO A 23 -27.04 -15.26 4.75
N GLY A 24 -26.80 -14.61 3.61
CA GLY A 24 -26.44 -13.19 3.52
C GLY A 24 -24.99 -12.88 3.13
N LEU A 25 -24.13 -13.88 2.88
CA LEU A 25 -22.77 -13.66 2.39
C LEU A 25 -22.70 -13.87 0.87
N ASP A 26 -22.30 -12.82 0.14
CA ASP A 26 -22.06 -12.91 -1.30
C ASP A 26 -21.06 -14.03 -1.66
N PRO A 27 -21.24 -14.70 -2.81
CA PRO A 27 -20.34 -15.76 -3.24
C PRO A 27 -18.92 -15.22 -3.50
N ILE A 28 -17.91 -16.00 -3.07
CA ILE A 28 -16.49 -15.66 -3.24
C ILE A 28 -16.09 -15.70 -4.72
N PHE A 29 -16.62 -16.69 -5.44
CA PHE A 29 -16.43 -16.88 -6.87
C PHE A 29 -17.66 -16.41 -7.62
N THR A 30 -17.47 -16.13 -8.91
CA THR A 30 -18.52 -15.80 -9.87
C THR A 30 -19.60 -16.89 -9.87
N ALA A 31 -20.85 -16.50 -9.63
CA ALA A 31 -22.01 -17.40 -9.61
C ALA A 31 -22.76 -17.34 -10.95
N PRO A 32 -23.56 -18.38 -11.30
CA PRO A 32 -24.40 -18.35 -12.49
C PRO A 32 -25.35 -17.13 -12.46
N GLY A 33 -25.20 -16.20 -13.40
CA GLY A 33 -25.94 -14.95 -13.47
C GLY A 33 -25.10 -13.68 -13.26
N ASP A 34 -23.87 -13.81 -12.77
CA ASP A 34 -22.93 -12.69 -12.67
C ASP A 34 -22.41 -12.29 -14.05
N LYS A 35 -22.38 -10.98 -14.30
CA LYS A 35 -21.80 -10.42 -15.51
C LYS A 35 -20.37 -9.94 -15.23
N PRO A 36 -19.37 -10.44 -15.96
CA PRO A 36 -17.99 -9.98 -15.82
C PRO A 36 -17.89 -8.47 -16.01
N GLY A 37 -17.28 -7.77 -15.04
CA GLY A 37 -17.06 -6.32 -15.07
C GLY A 37 -18.20 -5.46 -14.51
N GLU A 38 -19.43 -5.98 -14.35
CA GLU A 38 -20.50 -5.28 -13.61
C GLU A 38 -20.53 -5.69 -12.13
N VAL A 39 -20.25 -6.96 -11.84
CA VAL A 39 -20.27 -7.51 -10.48
C VAL A 39 -18.92 -8.13 -10.16
N MET A 40 -18.04 -7.34 -9.53
CA MET A 40 -16.75 -7.83 -9.07
C MET A 40 -16.92 -8.65 -7.79
N ARG A 41 -16.74 -9.96 -7.87
CA ARG A 41 -16.78 -10.85 -6.69
C ARG A 41 -15.47 -10.80 -5.90
N ALA A 42 -15.49 -11.33 -4.68
CA ALA A 42 -14.36 -11.20 -3.75
C ALA A 42 -13.01 -11.63 -4.35
N ILE A 43 -12.98 -12.71 -5.14
CA ILE A 43 -11.76 -13.18 -5.79
C ILE A 43 -11.25 -12.23 -6.88
N GLU A 44 -12.14 -11.62 -7.66
CA GLU A 44 -11.79 -10.68 -8.73
C GLU A 44 -11.31 -9.34 -8.14
N VAL A 45 -11.92 -8.89 -7.04
CA VAL A 45 -11.46 -7.72 -6.29
C VAL A 45 -10.04 -7.96 -5.76
N ILE A 46 -9.80 -9.09 -5.07
CA ILE A 46 -8.47 -9.42 -4.55
C ILE A 46 -7.44 -9.58 -5.68
N GLY A 47 -7.83 -10.21 -6.80
CA GLY A 47 -6.98 -10.37 -7.98
C GLY A 47 -6.57 -9.02 -8.58
N SER A 48 -7.52 -8.10 -8.73
CA SER A 48 -7.25 -6.75 -9.26
C SER A 48 -6.27 -5.96 -8.37
N ILE A 49 -6.47 -6.00 -7.05
CA ILE A 49 -5.55 -5.40 -6.07
C ILE A 49 -4.16 -6.04 -6.18
N SER A 50 -4.10 -7.36 -6.31
CA SER A 50 -2.82 -8.09 -6.43
C SER A 50 -2.05 -7.69 -7.69
N CYS A 51 -2.72 -7.51 -8.82
CA CYS A 51 -2.12 -7.00 -10.05
C CYS A 51 -1.56 -5.58 -9.89
N VAL A 52 -2.28 -4.70 -9.19
CA VAL A 52 -1.80 -3.34 -8.88
C VAL A 52 -0.58 -3.40 -7.95
N LEU A 53 -0.63 -4.24 -6.91
CA LEU A 53 0.47 -4.39 -5.94
C LEU A 53 1.73 -5.04 -6.54
N LEU A 54 1.60 -5.91 -7.55
CA LEU A 54 2.73 -6.43 -8.31
C LEU A 54 3.55 -5.31 -8.97
N GLY A 55 2.90 -4.21 -9.35
CA GLY A 55 3.57 -3.02 -9.89
C GLY A 55 4.32 -2.17 -8.86
N ALA A 56 4.06 -2.35 -7.56
CA ALA A 56 4.64 -1.51 -6.51
C ALA A 56 6.17 -1.65 -6.44
N TYR A 57 6.72 -2.88 -6.46
CA TYR A 57 8.17 -3.09 -6.40
C TYR A 57 8.93 -2.54 -7.62
N PRO A 58 8.49 -2.80 -8.87
CA PRO A 58 9.04 -2.13 -10.05
C PRO A 58 8.95 -0.60 -9.97
N MET A 59 7.81 -0.06 -9.52
CA MET A 59 7.64 1.39 -9.35
C MET A 59 8.63 1.95 -8.33
N VAL A 60 8.83 1.30 -7.19
CA VAL A 60 9.81 1.71 -6.18
C VAL A 60 11.23 1.66 -6.75
N LEU A 61 11.57 0.64 -7.53
CA LEU A 61 12.88 0.53 -8.20
C LEU A 61 13.10 1.68 -9.21
N LEU A 62 12.07 2.03 -9.99
CA LEU A 62 12.15 3.14 -10.95
C LEU A 62 12.22 4.49 -10.25
N LEU A 63 11.41 4.70 -9.21
CA LEU A 63 11.44 5.93 -8.43
C LEU A 63 12.79 6.09 -7.69
N THR A 64 13.33 5.02 -7.09
CA THR A 64 14.67 5.08 -6.48
C THR A 64 15.75 5.38 -7.50
N ARG A 65 15.63 4.87 -8.75
CA ARG A 65 16.57 5.21 -9.84
C ARG A 65 16.41 6.65 -10.34
N TRP A 66 15.19 7.11 -10.60
CA TRP A 66 14.94 8.46 -11.13
C TRP A 66 15.20 9.55 -10.09
N PHE A 67 14.84 9.29 -8.84
CA PHE A 67 15.02 10.22 -7.73
C PHE A 67 16.27 9.91 -6.90
N GLU A 68 17.21 9.09 -7.39
CA GLU A 68 18.41 8.70 -6.64
C GLU A 68 19.16 9.92 -6.07
N LYS A 69 19.47 10.90 -6.92
CA LYS A 69 20.18 12.14 -6.52
C LYS A 69 19.40 12.97 -5.48
N PRO A 70 18.14 13.37 -5.72
CA PRO A 70 17.38 14.13 -4.72
C PRO A 70 17.18 13.32 -3.44
N LEU A 71 16.99 12.01 -3.53
CA LEU A 71 16.78 11.14 -2.37
C LEU A 71 18.04 10.98 -1.52
N MET A 72 19.20 10.89 -2.16
CA MET A 72 20.51 10.91 -1.50
C MET A 72 20.77 12.25 -0.79
N ASN A 73 20.35 13.37 -1.40
CA ASN A 73 20.49 14.68 -0.79
C ASN A 73 19.55 14.86 0.42
N VAL A 74 18.30 14.39 0.32
CA VAL A 74 17.39 14.35 1.46
C VAL A 74 17.92 13.42 2.54
N GLY A 75 18.36 12.21 2.20
CA GLY A 75 18.93 11.25 3.16
C GLY A 75 20.13 11.82 3.95
N LYS A 76 21.02 12.56 3.27
CA LYS A 76 22.13 13.29 3.92
C LYS A 76 21.62 14.38 4.87
N LEU A 77 20.60 15.14 4.49
CA LEU A 77 20.00 16.17 5.34
C LEU A 77 19.34 15.56 6.59
N LEU A 78 18.68 14.41 6.44
CA LEU A 78 18.02 13.72 7.54
C LEU A 78 18.98 12.84 8.39
N ASN A 79 20.25 12.73 7.99
CA ASN A 79 21.26 11.85 8.59
C ASN A 79 20.83 10.37 8.64
N VAL A 80 20.30 9.85 7.53
CA VAL A 80 19.84 8.46 7.40
C VAL A 80 20.57 7.73 6.27
N ASN A 81 20.57 6.40 6.29
CA ASN A 81 21.19 5.62 5.23
C ASN A 81 20.39 5.65 3.92
N ASN A 82 21.03 5.26 2.81
CA ASN A 82 20.43 5.31 1.47
C ASN A 82 19.16 4.41 1.36
N ILE A 83 19.12 3.33 2.14
CA ILE A 83 17.99 2.39 2.17
C ILE A 83 16.78 3.02 2.87
N ALA A 84 17.01 3.80 3.94
CA ALA A 84 15.97 4.56 4.61
C ALA A 84 15.45 5.69 3.71
N ALA A 85 16.33 6.37 2.98
CA ALA A 85 15.92 7.36 1.98
C ALA A 85 15.06 6.69 0.89
N ALA A 86 15.50 5.55 0.34
CA ALA A 86 14.70 4.72 -0.57
C ALA A 86 13.33 4.32 0.02
N GLY A 87 13.31 3.99 1.32
CA GLY A 87 12.08 3.69 2.07
C GLY A 87 11.06 4.81 2.04
N MET A 88 11.47 6.07 2.13
CA MET A 88 10.54 7.21 2.11
C MET A 88 9.85 7.33 0.74
N VAL A 89 10.60 7.11 -0.34
CA VAL A 89 10.03 7.07 -1.69
C VAL A 89 9.13 5.85 -1.87
N ALA A 90 9.52 4.70 -1.34
CA ALA A 90 8.70 3.50 -1.36
C ALA A 90 7.34 3.74 -0.68
N THR A 91 7.34 4.36 0.50
CA THR A 91 6.16 4.73 1.26
C THR A 91 5.16 5.58 0.48
N LEU A 92 5.62 6.51 -0.38
CA LEU A 92 4.73 7.32 -1.22
C LEU A 92 3.87 6.48 -2.16
N ALA A 93 4.41 5.38 -2.68
CA ALA A 93 3.63 4.40 -3.44
C ALA A 93 2.79 3.54 -2.49
N ASN A 94 3.43 2.92 -1.48
CA ASN A 94 2.85 1.90 -0.61
C ASN A 94 3.80 1.54 0.55
N ASN A 95 3.27 1.14 1.70
CA ASN A 95 4.07 0.70 2.86
C ASN A 95 4.69 -0.72 2.72
N ILE A 96 4.14 -1.60 1.88
CA ILE A 96 4.62 -2.99 1.71
C ILE A 96 6.09 -3.04 1.28
N PRO A 97 6.55 -2.35 0.22
CA PRO A 97 7.96 -2.37 -0.15
C PRO A 97 8.85 -1.73 0.92
N MET A 98 8.39 -0.66 1.57
CA MET A 98 9.13 -0.03 2.67
C MET A 98 9.36 -1.00 3.83
N PHE A 99 8.35 -1.78 4.21
CA PHE A 99 8.47 -2.81 5.23
C PHE A 99 9.46 -3.92 4.85
N GLY A 100 9.55 -4.29 3.57
CA GLY A 100 10.55 -5.22 3.07
C GLY A 100 11.99 -4.72 3.27
N MET A 101 12.21 -3.41 3.15
CA MET A 101 13.52 -2.76 3.26
C MET A 101 13.86 -2.33 4.69
N MET A 102 12.86 -2.25 5.59
CA MET A 102 12.99 -1.71 6.94
C MET A 102 14.07 -2.42 7.77
N LYS A 103 14.28 -3.72 7.56
CA LYS A 103 15.32 -4.51 8.26
C LYS A 103 16.74 -3.98 8.04
N GLN A 104 16.98 -3.35 6.88
CA GLN A 104 18.28 -2.85 6.45
C GLN A 104 18.45 -1.33 6.70
N MET A 105 17.46 -0.68 7.29
CA MET A 105 17.52 0.73 7.67
C MET A 105 18.25 0.91 9.01
N ASP A 106 18.94 2.04 9.16
CA ASP A 106 19.47 2.49 10.44
C ASP A 106 18.33 2.87 11.41
N THR A 107 18.62 2.92 12.71
CA THR A 107 17.60 3.17 13.75
C THR A 107 16.85 4.48 13.52
N ARG A 108 17.57 5.56 13.16
CA ARG A 108 16.98 6.86 12.85
C ARG A 108 16.11 6.79 11.59
N GLY A 109 16.62 6.16 10.54
CA GLY A 109 15.90 5.87 9.30
C GLY A 109 14.59 5.10 9.50
N LYS A 110 14.54 4.13 10.41
CA LYS A 110 13.31 3.39 10.76
C LYS A 110 12.26 4.31 11.37
N VAL A 111 12.64 5.13 12.36
CA VAL A 111 11.72 6.05 13.05
C VAL A 111 11.17 7.08 12.08
N ILE A 112 12.04 7.68 11.26
CA ILE A 112 11.66 8.67 10.25
C ILE A 112 10.73 8.07 9.20
N ASN A 113 11.02 6.88 8.68
CA ASN A 113 10.14 6.22 7.71
C ASN A 113 8.78 5.88 8.30
N CYS A 114 8.73 5.37 9.52
CA CYS A 114 7.47 5.09 10.19
C CYS A 114 6.64 6.37 10.39
N ALA A 115 7.27 7.46 10.86
CA ALA A 115 6.58 8.75 11.04
C ALA A 115 6.07 9.32 9.70
N PHE A 116 6.91 9.27 8.66
CA PHE A 116 6.54 9.70 7.32
C PHE A 116 5.39 8.86 6.74
N ALA A 117 5.40 7.54 6.96
CA ALA A 117 4.37 6.62 6.49
C ALA A 117 2.99 6.87 7.07
N VAL A 118 2.89 7.36 8.31
CA VAL A 118 1.58 7.69 8.89
C VAL A 118 0.84 8.76 8.08
N SER A 119 1.58 9.73 7.53
CA SER A 119 0.96 10.90 6.88
C SER A 119 1.04 10.87 5.36
N ALA A 120 2.16 10.41 4.78
CA ALA A 120 2.41 10.48 3.34
C ALA A 120 2.17 9.16 2.59
N ALA A 121 1.89 8.05 3.28
CA ALA A 121 1.74 6.77 2.60
C ALA A 121 0.64 6.78 1.55
N PHE A 122 0.87 6.05 0.46
CA PHE A 122 -0.07 5.84 -0.64
C PHE A 122 -0.48 7.11 -1.41
N ALA A 123 0.21 8.23 -1.20
CA ALA A 123 -0.09 9.50 -1.87
C ALA A 123 0.01 9.40 -3.41
N LEU A 124 0.94 8.57 -3.91
CA LEU A 124 1.17 8.35 -5.34
C LEU A 124 0.72 6.96 -5.83
N GLY A 125 0.23 6.11 -4.93
CA GLY A 125 -0.27 4.78 -5.24
C GLY A 125 -1.77 4.71 -5.07
N ASP A 126 -2.22 3.95 -4.05
CA ASP A 126 -3.61 3.55 -3.89
C ASP A 126 -4.59 4.74 -3.83
N HIS A 127 -4.27 5.80 -3.10
CA HIS A 127 -5.16 6.96 -3.01
C HIS A 127 -5.19 7.77 -4.29
N LEU A 128 -4.06 7.86 -5.01
CA LEU A 128 -4.02 8.50 -6.32
C LEU A 128 -4.88 7.75 -7.32
N GLY A 129 -4.72 6.42 -7.39
CA GLY A 129 -5.50 5.56 -8.28
C GLY A 129 -7.00 5.65 -7.99
N PHE A 130 -7.39 5.63 -6.71
CA PHE A 130 -8.79 5.77 -6.32
C PHE A 130 -9.36 7.16 -6.62
N ALA A 131 -8.63 8.23 -6.26
CA ALA A 131 -9.08 9.60 -6.51
C ALA A 131 -9.16 9.91 -8.01
N ALA A 132 -8.20 9.42 -8.81
CA ALA A 132 -8.22 9.59 -10.26
C ALA A 132 -9.43 8.89 -10.92
N ALA A 133 -9.81 7.71 -10.42
CA ALA A 133 -10.94 6.95 -10.96
C ALA A 133 -12.31 7.51 -10.51
N ASN A 134 -12.43 7.99 -9.27
CA ASN A 134 -13.73 8.27 -8.67
C ASN A 134 -13.98 9.77 -8.41
N MET A 135 -12.94 10.56 -8.13
CA MET A 135 -13.06 11.94 -7.66
C MET A 135 -11.89 12.82 -8.13
N ASN A 136 -11.79 13.02 -9.44
CA ASN A 136 -10.62 13.66 -10.06
C ASN A 136 -10.36 15.10 -9.55
N ALA A 137 -11.40 15.82 -9.13
CA ALA A 137 -11.28 17.16 -8.54
C ALA A 137 -10.53 17.19 -7.18
N MET A 138 -10.53 16.08 -6.42
CA MET A 138 -9.83 15.96 -5.13
C MET A 138 -8.40 15.44 -5.25
N LEU A 139 -7.93 15.11 -6.46
CA LEU A 139 -6.64 14.50 -6.70
C LEU A 139 -5.48 15.39 -6.20
N ILE A 140 -5.43 16.65 -6.65
CA ILE A 140 -4.39 17.61 -6.25
C ILE A 140 -4.47 17.92 -4.74
N PRO A 141 -5.66 18.25 -4.15
CA PRO A 141 -5.79 18.46 -2.72
C PRO A 141 -5.27 17.30 -1.85
N MET A 142 -5.58 16.05 -2.25
CA MET A 142 -5.18 14.85 -1.51
C MET A 142 -3.67 14.67 -1.50
N ILE A 143 -3.01 14.79 -2.67
CA ILE A 143 -1.55 14.68 -2.76
C ILE A 143 -0.89 15.76 -1.91
N VAL A 144 -1.31 17.02 -2.08
CA VAL A 144 -0.72 18.15 -1.37
C VAL A 144 -0.89 17.99 0.14
N GLY A 145 -2.08 17.65 0.62
CA GLY A 145 -2.34 17.44 2.05
C GLY A 145 -1.47 16.33 2.65
N LYS A 146 -1.34 15.20 1.96
CA LYS A 146 -0.49 14.08 2.40
C LYS A 146 0.99 14.42 2.41
N LEU A 147 1.48 15.11 1.38
CA LEU A 147 2.89 15.50 1.30
C LEU A 147 3.24 16.52 2.39
N ILE A 148 2.39 17.51 2.62
CA ILE A 148 2.58 18.48 3.72
C ILE A 148 2.58 17.75 5.07
N GLY A 149 1.58 16.88 5.31
CA GLY A 149 1.51 16.06 6.52
C GLY A 149 2.77 15.21 6.71
N GLY A 150 3.25 14.56 5.65
CA GLY A 150 4.49 13.78 5.64
C GLY A 150 5.70 14.59 6.05
N VAL A 151 5.92 15.75 5.42
CA VAL A 151 7.05 16.62 5.73
C VAL A 151 6.98 17.09 7.19
N THR A 152 5.80 17.47 7.68
CA THR A 152 5.62 17.84 9.09
C THR A 152 5.87 16.68 10.05
N ALA A 153 5.49 15.45 9.68
CA ALA A 153 5.69 14.26 10.50
C ALA A 153 7.17 13.88 10.64
N VAL A 154 8.02 14.20 9.66
CA VAL A 154 9.48 14.02 9.74
C VAL A 154 10.13 14.99 10.74
N GLY A 155 9.49 16.13 11.00
CA GLY A 155 9.98 17.13 11.96
C GLY A 155 9.96 16.65 13.42
N VAL A 156 9.05 15.75 13.79
CA VAL A 156 8.96 15.25 15.17
C VAL A 156 10.14 14.31 15.52
N PRO A 157 10.48 13.30 14.71
CA PRO A 157 11.70 12.50 14.90
C PRO A 157 13.01 13.30 14.81
N MET A 158 13.01 14.46 14.15
CA MET A 158 14.18 15.33 14.07
C MET A 158 14.52 16.02 15.40
N LEU A 159 13.52 16.17 16.28
CA LEU A 159 13.64 16.82 17.59
C LEU A 159 14.04 15.84 18.71
N LEU A 160 14.03 14.54 18.44
CA LEU A 160 14.40 13.45 19.35
C LEU A 160 15.77 12.86 18.99
#